data_AF-A0A368TFJ5-F1
#
_entry.id   AF-A0A368TFJ5-F1
#
_cell.length_a   1.000
_cell.length_b   1.000
_cell.length_c   1.000
_cell.angle_alpha   90.00
_cell.angle_beta   90.00
_cell.angle_gamma   90.00
#
_symmetry.space_group_name_H-M   'P 1'
#
loop_
_entity.id
_entity.type
_entity.pdbx_description
1 polymer ?
#
loop_
_entity_poly.entity_id
_entity_poly.type
_entity_poly.pdbx_seq_one_letter_code
_entity_poly.pdbx_strand_id
1 'polypeptide(L)'
;MNENNSDYRVPFGDVEVYFSTHTASPIYVPDDFATIQDAVDAAYLNDTIIVRDGTYIENVDVYKCLTIRSENGSDATIVRAEEPYSVFYVHADYVNISGFSVEGEASILSGGIYLNAEYCNISNNKCRNNTNGIFIRSHFGDSDNNCISNNKCTNNVLANIFLAGSNNK
;
A
#
# COMPACT_ATOMS: atom_id res chain seq x y z
N MET A 1 14.64 2.57 21.50
CA MET A 1 13.85 3.10 22.64
C MET A 1 12.74 3.93 22.01
N ASN A 2 11.49 3.47 22.06
CA ASN A 2 10.33 4.29 21.72
C ASN A 2 9.46 4.36 22.98
N GLU A 3 9.37 5.55 23.57
CA GLU A 3 8.79 5.82 24.89
C GLU A 3 7.32 6.29 24.84
N ASN A 4 6.52 5.77 23.91
CA ASN A 4 5.12 6.22 23.76
C ASN A 4 4.06 5.20 24.20
N ASN A 5 4.39 4.29 25.13
CA ASN A 5 3.37 3.44 25.76
C ASN A 5 2.84 4.10 27.04
N SER A 6 1.85 4.98 26.93
CA SER A 6 1.08 5.39 28.10
C SER A 6 0.10 4.27 28.46
N ASP A 7 0.55 3.37 29.33
CA ASP A 7 -0.27 2.27 29.86
C ASP A 7 -1.49 2.82 30.61
N TYR A 8 -2.69 2.51 30.12
CA TYR A 8 -3.93 2.84 30.79
C TYR A 8 -4.27 1.77 31.84
N ARG A 9 -4.34 2.17 33.12
CA ARG A 9 -4.57 1.26 34.25
C ARG A 9 -6.07 1.17 34.57
N VAL A 10 -6.68 0.01 34.38
CA VAL A 10 -8.03 -0.29 34.90
C VAL A 10 -7.95 -1.44 35.91
N PRO A 11 -8.26 -1.19 37.19
CA PRO A 11 -8.28 -2.26 38.18
C PRO A 11 -9.51 -3.16 37.99
N PHE A 12 -9.27 -4.45 37.73
CA PHE A 12 -10.28 -5.52 37.78
C PHE A 12 -9.83 -6.60 38.79
N GLY A 13 -10.03 -6.33 40.09
CA GLY A 13 -9.52 -7.22 41.15
C GLY A 13 -7.99 -7.17 41.29
N ASP A 14 -7.36 -8.29 41.64
CA ASP A 14 -5.90 -8.43 41.86
C ASP A 14 -5.08 -8.59 40.56
N VAL A 15 -5.72 -8.43 39.39
CA VAL A 15 -5.10 -8.58 38.08
C VAL A 15 -4.91 -7.19 37.46
N GLU A 16 -3.66 -6.80 37.24
CA GLU A 16 -3.34 -5.64 36.42
C GLU A 16 -3.50 -6.02 34.94
N VAL A 17 -4.48 -5.40 34.26
CA VAL A 17 -4.63 -5.51 32.82
C VAL A 17 -4.02 -4.27 32.18
N TYR A 18 -2.93 -4.47 31.44
CA TYR A 18 -2.25 -3.43 30.69
C TYR A 18 -2.91 -3.31 29.31
N PHE A 19 -3.52 -2.16 29.03
CA PHE A 19 -4.00 -1.83 27.69
C PHE A 19 -3.03 -0.82 27.07
N SER A 20 -2.25 -1.26 26.08
CA SER A 20 -1.44 -0.33 25.29
C SER A 20 -2.37 0.44 24.34
N THR A 21 -2.43 1.75 24.51
CA THR A 21 -3.07 2.60 23.51
C THR A 21 -2.02 2.91 22.43
N HIS A 22 -2.10 2.22 21.29
CA HIS A 22 -1.28 2.59 20.12
C HIS A 22 -1.82 3.91 19.58
N THR A 23 -1.17 5.01 19.95
CA THR A 23 -1.43 6.28 19.29
C THR A 23 -0.79 6.17 17.91
N ALA A 24 -1.63 6.06 16.86
CA ALA A 24 -1.20 5.87 15.48
C ALA A 24 -0.25 7.00 15.06
N SER A 25 1.04 6.76 15.27
CA SER A 25 2.11 7.63 14.80
C SER A 25 2.50 7.14 13.42
N PRO A 26 2.66 8.04 12.43
CA PRO A 26 3.06 7.62 11.11
C PRO A 26 4.45 6.97 11.17
N ILE A 27 4.61 5.87 10.44
CA ILE A 27 5.88 5.21 10.17
C ILE A 27 6.49 5.91 8.96
N TYR A 28 7.75 6.35 9.07
CA TYR A 28 8.45 7.02 7.98
C TYR A 28 9.48 6.09 7.33
N VAL A 29 9.46 6.04 6.01
CA VAL A 29 10.46 5.32 5.21
C VAL A 29 11.30 6.37 4.47
N PRO A 30 12.64 6.39 4.62
CA PRO A 30 13.47 5.35 5.22
C PRO A 30 13.86 5.57 6.70
N ASP A 31 13.24 6.54 7.40
CA ASP A 31 13.69 6.98 8.74
C ASP A 31 13.58 5.87 9.81
N ASP A 32 12.44 5.18 9.85
CA ASP A 32 12.16 4.11 10.82
C ASP A 32 12.54 2.73 10.28
N PHE A 33 12.36 2.53 8.97
CA PHE A 33 12.66 1.27 8.26
C PHE A 33 13.30 1.57 6.91
N ALA A 34 14.28 0.75 6.50
CA ALA A 34 15.01 0.98 5.26
C ALA A 34 14.16 0.80 3.99
N THR A 35 13.15 -0.07 4.04
CA THR A 35 12.30 -0.46 2.91
C THR A 35 10.82 -0.23 3.23
N ILE A 36 9.97 -0.15 2.20
CA ILE A 36 8.52 -0.07 2.40
C ILE A 36 8.00 -1.41 2.93
N GLN A 37 8.56 -2.54 2.47
CA GLN A 37 8.15 -3.86 2.98
C GLN A 37 8.41 -4.01 4.48
N ASP A 38 9.59 -3.62 4.98
CA ASP A 38 9.90 -3.69 6.42
C ASP A 38 8.92 -2.85 7.25
N ALA A 39 8.50 -1.70 6.72
CA ALA A 39 7.48 -0.86 7.35
C ALA A 39 6.10 -1.53 7.36
N VAL A 40 5.71 -2.20 6.26
CA VAL A 40 4.46 -3.00 6.20
C VAL A 40 4.49 -4.13 7.22
N ASP A 41 5.62 -4.83 7.34
CA ASP A 41 5.80 -5.95 8.25
C ASP A 41 5.73 -5.52 9.72
N ALA A 42 6.26 -4.33 10.05
CA ALA A 42 6.22 -3.77 11.39
C ALA A 42 4.90 -3.07 11.74
N ALA A 43 4.16 -2.55 10.77
CA ALA A 43 2.94 -1.77 10.99
C ALA A 43 1.81 -2.57 11.66
N TYR A 44 1.03 -1.89 12.50
CA TYR A 44 -0.24 -2.39 13.02
C TYR A 44 -1.40 -2.08 12.07
N LEU A 45 -2.55 -2.72 12.30
CA LEU A 45 -3.75 -2.46 11.51
C LEU A 45 -4.15 -0.98 11.59
N ASN A 46 -4.46 -0.40 10.43
CA ASN A 46 -4.83 1.00 10.20
C ASN A 46 -3.68 2.02 10.39
N ASP A 47 -2.44 1.58 10.55
CA ASP A 47 -1.29 2.49 10.58
C ASP A 47 -1.09 3.21 9.24
N THR A 48 -0.40 4.34 9.30
CA THR A 48 0.01 5.12 8.14
C THR A 48 1.52 5.01 7.93
N ILE A 49 1.91 4.57 6.74
CA ILE A 49 3.29 4.58 6.25
C ILE A 49 3.44 5.78 5.31
N ILE A 50 4.37 6.68 5.64
CA ILE A 50 4.75 7.84 4.84
C ILE A 50 6.11 7.56 4.22
N VAL A 51 6.16 7.51 2.90
CA VAL A 51 7.38 7.25 2.13
C VAL A 51 7.94 8.58 1.65
N ARG A 52 9.17 8.90 2.07
CA ARG A 52 9.86 10.13 1.67
C ARG A 52 10.23 10.12 0.18
N ASP A 53 10.75 11.24 -0.27
CA ASP A 53 11.24 11.41 -1.62
C ASP A 53 12.42 10.48 -1.88
N GLY A 54 12.40 9.80 -3.02
CA GLY A 54 13.42 8.80 -3.32
C GLY A 54 13.00 7.80 -4.38
N THR A 55 13.93 6.89 -4.68
CA THR A 55 13.67 5.71 -5.52
C THR A 55 13.88 4.47 -4.66
N TYR A 56 12.83 3.66 -4.57
CA TYR A 56 12.79 2.42 -3.82
C TYR A 56 12.71 1.27 -4.83
N ILE A 57 13.64 0.31 -4.75
CA ILE A 57 13.67 -0.85 -5.64
C ILE A 57 13.23 -2.05 -4.80
N GLU A 58 11.96 -2.42 -4.93
CA GLU A 58 11.33 -3.49 -4.15
C GLU A 58 10.00 -3.90 -4.80
N ASN A 59 9.52 -5.09 -4.44
CA ASN A 59 8.14 -5.52 -4.65
C ASN A 59 7.46 -5.57 -3.27
N VAL A 60 6.42 -4.76 -3.10
CA VAL A 60 5.73 -4.58 -1.81
C VAL A 60 4.47 -5.44 -1.77
N ASP A 61 4.44 -6.38 -0.84
CA ASP A 61 3.29 -7.22 -0.51
C ASP A 61 2.49 -6.59 0.63
N VAL A 62 1.27 -6.13 0.32
CA VAL A 62 0.39 -5.39 1.23
C VAL A 62 -0.75 -6.29 1.69
N TYR A 63 -0.48 -6.98 2.80
CA TYR A 63 -1.36 -7.97 3.42
C TYR A 63 -2.01 -7.49 4.73
N LYS A 64 -1.90 -6.20 5.05
CA LYS A 64 -2.54 -5.55 6.20
C LYS A 64 -3.35 -4.33 5.76
N CYS A 65 -4.44 -4.03 6.47
CA CYS A 65 -5.18 -2.78 6.31
C CYS A 65 -4.28 -1.61 6.71
N LEU A 66 -3.80 -0.83 5.73
CA LEU A 66 -2.81 0.23 5.92
C LEU A 66 -3.10 1.42 5.01
N THR A 67 -2.63 2.60 5.42
CA THR A 67 -2.46 3.74 4.52
C THR A 67 -1.00 3.87 4.14
N ILE A 68 -0.66 3.68 2.87
CA ILE A 68 0.69 3.81 2.35
C ILE A 68 0.67 4.98 1.36
N ARG A 69 1.45 6.02 1.64
CA ARG A 69 1.47 7.22 0.79
C ARG A 69 2.85 7.83 0.67
N SER A 70 3.10 8.44 -0.48
CA SER A 70 4.23 9.35 -0.63
C SER A 70 4.06 10.59 0.26
N GLU A 71 5.17 11.15 0.70
CA GLU A 71 5.23 12.43 1.39
C GLU A 71 4.90 13.60 0.46
N ASN A 72 5.56 13.69 -0.70
CA ASN A 72 5.45 14.83 -1.63
C ASN A 72 4.87 14.47 -3.01
N GLY A 73 4.28 13.28 -3.15
CA GLY A 73 3.53 12.85 -4.32
C GLY A 73 4.36 12.16 -5.40
N SER A 74 3.68 11.84 -6.51
CA SER A 74 4.18 10.84 -7.47
C SER A 74 5.36 11.29 -8.32
N ASP A 75 5.69 12.58 -8.33
CA ASP A 75 6.92 13.07 -8.97
C ASP A 75 8.16 12.90 -8.07
N ALA A 76 7.97 12.76 -6.76
CA ALA A 76 9.04 12.75 -5.77
C ALA A 76 9.36 11.35 -5.24
N THR A 77 8.38 10.43 -5.23
CA THR A 77 8.57 9.05 -4.76
C THR A 77 8.34 8.05 -5.89
N ILE A 78 9.42 7.36 -6.28
CA ILE A 78 9.42 6.29 -7.29
C ILE A 78 9.56 4.95 -6.59
N VAL A 79 8.66 4.01 -6.89
CA VAL A 79 8.81 2.61 -6.48
C VAL A 79 8.97 1.78 -7.75
N ARG A 80 10.09 1.06 -7.83
CA ARG A 80 10.47 0.24 -8.96
C ARG A 80 10.47 -1.23 -8.57
N ALA A 81 9.85 -2.09 -9.37
CA ALA A 81 9.91 -3.53 -9.15
C ALA A 81 11.37 -4.02 -9.15
N GLU A 82 11.73 -4.82 -8.16
CA GLU A 82 13.02 -5.51 -8.11
C GLU A 82 12.99 -6.78 -8.99
N GLU A 83 11.87 -7.49 -8.94
CA GLU A 83 11.59 -8.74 -9.65
C GLU A 83 10.43 -8.57 -10.65
N PRO A 84 10.25 -9.47 -11.63
CA PRO A 84 9.24 -9.36 -12.71
C PRO A 84 7.79 -9.65 -12.25
N TYR A 85 7.44 -9.17 -11.06
CA TYR A 85 6.13 -9.18 -10.43
C TYR A 85 5.60 -7.76 -10.26
N SER A 86 4.43 -7.64 -9.63
CA SER A 86 3.83 -6.34 -9.40
C SER A 86 4.63 -5.51 -8.39
N VAL A 87 4.70 -4.19 -8.57
CA VAL A 87 5.39 -3.30 -7.62
C VAL A 87 4.65 -3.28 -6.30
N PHE A 88 3.32 -3.07 -6.35
CA PHE A 88 2.44 -3.26 -5.21
C PHE A 88 1.51 -4.43 -5.50
N TYR A 89 1.53 -5.43 -4.63
CA TYR A 89 0.52 -6.48 -4.58
C TYR A 89 -0.35 -6.25 -3.34
N VAL A 90 -1.61 -5.89 -3.55
CA VAL A 90 -2.54 -5.54 -2.48
C VAL A 90 -3.58 -6.65 -2.36
N HIS A 91 -3.60 -7.33 -1.23
CA HIS A 91 -4.53 -8.42 -0.97
C HIS A 91 -5.13 -8.39 0.44
N ALA A 92 -5.10 -7.21 1.08
CA ALA A 92 -5.87 -6.89 2.26
C ALA A 92 -6.88 -5.79 1.95
N ASP A 93 -8.07 -5.90 2.56
CA ASP A 93 -9.13 -4.91 2.41
C ASP A 93 -8.78 -3.59 3.11
N TYR A 94 -9.49 -2.52 2.73
CA TYR A 94 -9.38 -1.19 3.33
C TYR A 94 -7.99 -0.54 3.22
N VAL A 95 -7.21 -0.94 2.21
CA VAL A 95 -5.88 -0.37 1.93
C VAL A 95 -6.00 0.94 1.15
N ASN A 96 -5.19 1.92 1.51
CA ASN A 96 -5.04 3.17 0.76
C ASN A 96 -3.62 3.25 0.19
N ILE A 97 -3.47 3.34 -1.12
CA ILE A 97 -2.18 3.59 -1.80
C ILE A 97 -2.25 4.89 -2.58
N SER A 98 -1.36 5.84 -2.28
CA SER A 98 -1.38 7.12 -2.98
C SER A 98 -0.06 7.83 -3.18
N GLY A 99 0.01 8.57 -4.30
CA GLY A 99 1.09 9.50 -4.57
C GLY A 99 2.40 8.84 -5.01
N PHE A 100 2.38 7.64 -5.59
CA PHE A 100 3.62 6.99 -6.07
C PHE A 100 3.77 7.09 -7.59
N SER A 101 4.99 7.24 -8.08
CA SER A 101 5.34 6.78 -9.43
C SER A 101 5.71 5.31 -9.35
N VAL A 102 4.96 4.47 -10.07
CA VAL A 102 5.07 3.01 -10.00
C VAL A 102 5.57 2.48 -11.35
N GLU A 103 6.73 1.85 -11.34
CA GLU A 103 7.39 1.34 -12.54
C GLU A 103 7.93 -0.08 -12.35
N GLY A 104 7.78 -0.93 -13.36
CA GLY A 104 8.31 -2.29 -13.35
C GLY A 104 8.67 -2.70 -14.76
N GLU A 105 9.32 -3.85 -14.91
CA GLU A 105 9.52 -4.44 -16.23
C GLU A 105 8.27 -5.22 -16.64
N ALA A 106 7.81 -5.04 -17.88
CA ALA A 106 6.61 -5.69 -18.38
C ALA A 106 6.79 -7.22 -18.48
N SER A 107 6.28 -7.93 -17.47
CA SER A 107 6.16 -9.39 -17.40
C SER A 107 4.70 -9.84 -17.47
N ILE A 108 4.44 -11.06 -17.94
CA ILE A 108 3.09 -11.62 -18.18
C ILE A 108 2.17 -11.61 -16.94
N LEU A 109 2.73 -11.53 -15.73
CA LEU A 109 2.00 -11.52 -14.45
C LEU A 109 2.15 -10.20 -13.68
N SER A 110 2.81 -9.19 -14.26
CA SER A 110 3.09 -7.93 -13.58
C SER A 110 1.97 -6.90 -13.74
N GLY A 111 1.63 -6.21 -12.66
CA GLY A 111 0.94 -4.93 -12.69
C GLY A 111 1.78 -3.89 -11.96
N GLY A 112 1.67 -2.61 -12.28
CA GLY A 112 2.25 -1.58 -11.41
C GLY A 112 1.63 -1.73 -10.01
N ILE A 113 0.30 -1.67 -9.96
CA ILE A 113 -0.48 -1.98 -8.76
C ILE A 113 -1.45 -3.11 -9.11
N TYR A 114 -1.30 -4.25 -8.44
CA TYR A 114 -2.23 -5.36 -8.50
C TYR A 114 -3.12 -5.32 -7.26
N LEU A 115 -4.44 -5.28 -7.46
CA LEU A 115 -5.42 -5.27 -6.38
C LEU A 115 -6.29 -6.53 -6.42
N ASN A 116 -6.27 -7.27 -5.31
CA ASN A 116 -7.09 -8.45 -5.00
C ASN A 116 -7.74 -8.28 -3.62
N ALA A 117 -8.51 -7.21 -3.45
CA ALA A 117 -9.08 -6.82 -2.18
C ALA A 117 -10.29 -5.89 -2.40
N GLU A 118 -11.05 -5.64 -1.34
CA GLU A 118 -12.23 -4.78 -1.34
C GLU A 118 -12.03 -3.50 -0.55
N TYR A 119 -12.88 -2.51 -0.82
CA TYR A 119 -12.90 -1.22 -0.09
C TYR A 119 -11.57 -0.47 -0.08
N CYS A 120 -10.70 -0.72 -1.04
CA CYS A 120 -9.41 -0.05 -1.17
C CYS A 120 -9.53 1.23 -1.98
N ASN A 121 -8.60 2.16 -1.73
CA ASN A 121 -8.47 3.41 -2.47
C ASN A 121 -7.07 3.52 -3.08
N ILE A 122 -7.02 3.51 -4.40
CA ILE A 122 -5.79 3.69 -5.16
C ILE A 122 -5.89 5.05 -5.84
N SER A 123 -5.08 6.02 -5.43
CA SER A 123 -5.22 7.39 -5.94
C SER A 123 -3.95 8.17 -6.17
N ASN A 124 -3.98 9.10 -7.13
CA ASN A 124 -2.87 10.03 -7.41
C ASN A 124 -1.54 9.34 -7.78
N ASN A 125 -1.59 8.09 -8.27
CA ASN A 125 -0.41 7.33 -8.67
C ASN A 125 -0.12 7.53 -10.17
N LYS A 126 1.17 7.42 -10.54
CA LYS A 126 1.66 7.41 -11.92
C LYS A 126 2.20 6.03 -12.25
N CYS A 127 1.38 5.15 -12.81
CA CYS A 127 1.81 3.79 -13.17
C CYS A 127 2.31 3.74 -14.62
N ARG A 128 3.61 3.52 -14.82
CA ARG A 128 4.23 3.56 -16.15
C ARG A 128 5.20 2.41 -16.39
N ASN A 129 5.32 2.03 -17.66
CA ASN A 129 6.22 0.98 -18.16
C ASN A 129 5.91 -0.43 -17.63
N ASN A 130 4.73 -0.67 -17.07
CA ASN A 130 4.32 -1.99 -16.54
C ASN A 130 3.58 -2.81 -17.62
N THR A 131 3.30 -4.10 -17.35
CA THR A 131 2.36 -4.85 -18.22
C THR A 131 0.95 -4.30 -18.08
N ASN A 132 0.44 -4.16 -16.86
CA ASN A 132 -0.76 -3.40 -16.56
C ASN A 132 -0.41 -2.23 -15.62
N GLY A 133 -0.97 -1.05 -15.82
CA GLY A 133 -0.72 0.07 -14.89
C GLY A 133 -1.34 -0.19 -13.52
N ILE A 134 -2.67 -0.31 -13.49
CA ILE A 134 -3.45 -0.77 -12.33
C ILE A 134 -4.32 -1.94 -12.78
N PHE A 135 -4.19 -3.07 -12.09
CA PHE A 135 -4.89 -4.30 -12.42
C PHE A 135 -5.70 -4.78 -11.22
N ILE A 136 -7.03 -4.70 -11.31
CA ILE A 136 -7.93 -5.30 -10.34
C ILE A 136 -8.40 -6.64 -10.90
N ARG A 137 -8.20 -7.73 -10.14
CA ARG A 137 -8.68 -9.05 -10.52
C ARG A 137 -9.51 -9.64 -9.40
N SER A 138 -10.80 -9.84 -9.67
CA SER A 138 -11.65 -10.63 -8.79
C SER A 138 -11.23 -12.10 -8.86
N HIS A 139 -10.79 -12.64 -7.73
CA HIS A 139 -10.84 -14.07 -7.49
C HIS A 139 -12.10 -14.37 -6.69
N PHE A 140 -13.02 -15.15 -7.27
CA PHE A 140 -14.22 -15.66 -6.61
C PHE A 140 -15.26 -14.63 -6.12
N GLY A 141 -15.20 -13.38 -6.57
CA GLY A 141 -16.12 -12.31 -6.14
C GLY A 141 -15.43 -11.20 -5.33
N ASP A 142 -14.22 -11.47 -4.82
CA ASP A 142 -13.51 -10.57 -3.92
C ASP A 142 -12.68 -9.57 -4.73
N SER A 143 -13.24 -8.40 -5.03
CA SER A 143 -12.53 -7.19 -5.53
C SER A 143 -13.53 -6.04 -5.83
N ASP A 144 -14.66 -5.98 -5.13
CA ASP A 144 -15.65 -4.93 -5.33
C ASP A 144 -15.41 -3.73 -4.40
N ASN A 145 -16.11 -2.62 -4.68
CA ASN A 145 -16.12 -1.42 -3.84
C ASN A 145 -14.77 -0.69 -3.73
N ASN A 146 -13.88 -0.86 -4.70
CA ASN A 146 -12.62 -0.12 -4.77
C ASN A 146 -12.81 1.24 -5.48
N CYS A 147 -12.04 2.23 -5.04
CA CYS A 147 -11.99 3.57 -5.62
C CYS A 147 -10.64 3.78 -6.32
N ILE A 148 -10.65 3.98 -7.63
CA ILE A 148 -9.47 4.16 -8.47
C ILE A 148 -9.50 5.57 -9.09
N SER A 149 -9.02 6.55 -8.35
CA SER A 149 -9.20 7.97 -8.71
C SER A 149 -7.88 8.70 -8.99
N ASN A 150 -7.88 9.62 -9.96
CA ASN A 150 -6.73 10.50 -10.26
C ASN A 150 -5.40 9.77 -10.57
N ASN A 151 -5.47 8.51 -11.02
CA ASN A 151 -4.27 7.78 -11.44
C ASN A 151 -3.96 8.08 -12.91
N LYS A 152 -2.68 8.28 -13.21
CA LYS A 152 -2.18 8.46 -14.58
C LYS A 152 -1.38 7.24 -15.00
N CYS A 153 -1.96 6.41 -15.85
CA CYS A 153 -1.31 5.21 -16.37
C CYS A 153 -0.88 5.41 -17.83
N THR A 154 0.41 5.24 -18.13
CA THR A 154 0.98 5.49 -19.48
C THR A 154 2.08 4.49 -19.82
N ASN A 155 2.27 4.19 -21.10
CA ASN A 155 3.32 3.27 -21.58
C ASN A 155 3.24 1.86 -20.95
N ASN A 156 2.03 1.39 -20.62
CA ASN A 156 1.82 0.02 -20.15
C ASN A 156 1.49 -0.89 -21.35
N VAL A 157 1.90 -2.15 -21.30
CA VAL A 157 1.86 -3.06 -22.46
C VAL A 157 0.45 -3.53 -22.82
N LEU A 158 -0.34 -3.96 -21.82
CA LEU A 158 -1.66 -4.57 -22.04
C LEU A 158 -2.80 -3.60 -21.73
N ALA A 159 -2.85 -3.10 -20.50
CA ALA A 159 -3.89 -2.15 -20.08
C ALA A 159 -3.31 -1.07 -19.18
N ASN A 160 -3.83 0.15 -19.31
CA ASN A 160 -3.52 1.22 -18.38
C ASN A 160 -4.22 0.98 -17.05
N ILE A 161 -5.54 0.82 -17.07
CA ILE A 161 -6.35 0.43 -15.91
C ILE A 161 -7.29 -0.66 -16.38
N PHE A 162 -7.31 -1.78 -15.67
CA PHE A 162 -8.25 -2.87 -15.90
C PHE A 162 -9.00 -3.14 -14.59
N LEU A 163 -10.34 -3.08 -14.68
CA LEU A 163 -11.24 -3.27 -13.56
C LEU A 163 -12.03 -4.57 -13.78
N ALA A 164 -11.75 -5.61 -13.01
CA ALA A 164 -12.68 -6.71 -12.79
C ALA A 164 -13.63 -6.35 -11.64
N GLY A 165 -14.77 -7.04 -11.52
CA GLY A 165 -15.79 -6.73 -10.52
C GLY A 165 -16.82 -5.72 -11.02
N SER A 166 -17.93 -5.59 -10.29
CA SER A 166 -19.11 -4.85 -10.73
C SER A 166 -19.26 -3.47 -10.07
N ASN A 167 -18.58 -3.24 -8.94
CA ASN A 167 -18.79 -2.06 -8.09
C ASN A 167 -17.54 -1.16 -7.89
N ASN A 168 -16.56 -1.24 -8.79
CA ASN A 168 -15.36 -0.40 -8.75
C ASN A 168 -15.60 0.93 -9.47
N LYS A 169 -15.08 2.02 -8.92
CA LYS A 169 -15.33 3.40 -9.37
C LYS A 169 -14.05 4.15 -9.71
#